data_AF-A0A432UY48-F1
#
_entry.id   AF-A0A432UY48-F1
#
_cell.length_a   1.000
_cell.length_b   1.000
_cell.length_c   1.000
_cell.angle_alpha   90.00
_cell.angle_beta   90.00
_cell.angle_gamma   90.00
#
_symmetry.space_group_name_H-M   'P 1'
#
loop_
_entity.id
_entity.type
_entity.pdbx_description
1 polymer ?
#
loop_
_entity_poly.entity_id
_entity_poly.type
_entity_poly.pdbx_seq_one_letter_code
_entity_poly.pdbx_strand_id
1 'polypeptide(L)' 'MNDYALVKQALPMGSGTTEAACEMIVKPRLYQSGMKWSENGASIVLSLRALECTRDALIAPVFSEC' A
#
# COMPACT_ATOMS: atom_id res chain seq x y z
N MET A 1 12.29 -10.74 10.17
CA MET A 1 12.04 -10.37 8.76
C MET A 1 13.39 -9.99 8.18
N ASN A 2 13.87 -10.66 7.13
CA ASN A 2 15.18 -10.35 6.52
C ASN A 2 14.93 -9.56 5.24
N ASP A 3 14.84 -8.23 5.35
CA ASP A 3 14.43 -7.33 4.26
C ASP A 3 15.46 -7.25 3.12
N TYR A 4 16.64 -7.84 3.32
CA TYR A 4 17.76 -7.85 2.36
C TYR A 4 17.47 -8.61 1.05
N ALA A 5 16.58 -9.61 1.09
CA ALA A 5 16.22 -10.40 -0.09
C ALA A 5 15.34 -9.63 -1.08
N LEU A 6 14.64 -8.60 -0.62
CA LEU A 6 13.73 -7.78 -1.42
C LEU A 6 14.48 -6.65 -2.15
N VAL A 7 15.57 -6.14 -1.57
CA VAL A 7 16.49 -5.18 -2.21
C VAL A 7 17.11 -5.76 -3.48
N LYS A 8 17.42 -7.07 -3.49
CA LYS A 8 17.93 -7.76 -4.67
C LYS A 8 16.94 -7.87 -5.83
N GLN A 9 15.64 -7.70 -5.58
CA GLN A 9 14.59 -7.88 -6.58
C GLN A 9 14.17 -6.57 -7.25
N ALA A 10 14.90 -5.46 -7.02
CA ALA A 10 14.57 -4.13 -7.54
C ALA A 10 13.10 -3.73 -7.32
N LEU A 11 12.50 -4.26 -6.24
CA LEU A 11 11.16 -3.87 -5.84
C LEU A 11 11.23 -2.41 -5.38
N PRO A 12 10.24 -1.57 -5.72
CA PRO A 12 10.24 -0.16 -5.36
C PRO A 12 9.96 0.06 -3.87
N MET A 13 10.58 -0.69 -2.96
CA MET A 13 10.46 -0.53 -1.52
C MET A 13 11.18 0.72 -1.06
N GLY A 14 10.44 1.66 -0.48
CA GLY A 14 10.98 2.97 -0.10
C GLY A 14 11.04 3.97 -1.27
N SER A 15 10.25 3.73 -2.32
CA SER A 15 9.96 4.76 -3.31
C SER A 15 8.83 5.65 -2.81
N GLY A 16 8.87 6.95 -3.12
CA GLY A 16 7.80 7.90 -2.76
C GLY A 16 6.42 7.44 -3.26
N THR A 17 6.37 6.70 -4.37
CA THR A 17 5.16 6.05 -4.89
C THR A 17 4.60 4.98 -3.96
N THR A 18 5.45 4.12 -3.40
CA THR A 18 5.01 3.08 -2.44
C THR A 18 4.64 3.65 -1.09
N GLU A 19 5.36 4.66 -0.61
CA GLU A 19 5.02 5.35 0.63
C GLU A 19 3.70 6.10 0.52
N ALA A 20 3.46 6.81 -0.60
CA ALA A 20 2.19 7.48 -0.87
C ALA A 20 1.02 6.48 -1.02
N ALA A 21 1.25 5.34 -1.67
CA ALA A 21 0.25 4.28 -1.73
C ALA A 21 -0.09 3.72 -0.35
N CYS A 22 0.92 3.46 0.50
CA CYS A 22 0.70 3.03 1.88
C CYS A 22 -0.02 4.09 2.72
N GLU A 23 0.32 5.37 2.56
CA GLU A 23 -0.37 6.50 3.19
C GLU A 23 -1.88 6.50 2.87
N MET A 24 -2.25 6.24 1.61
CA MET A 24 -3.65 6.30 1.16
C MET A 24 -4.44 4.99 1.35
N ILE A 25 -3.78 3.83 1.34
CA ILE A 25 -4.45 2.53 1.44
C ILE A 25 -4.45 2.03 2.89
N VAL A 26 -3.32 2.14 3.59
CA VAL A 26 -3.13 1.56 4.93
C VAL A 26 -3.64 2.49 6.02
N LYS A 27 -3.23 3.76 6.03
CA LYS A 27 -3.60 4.69 7.14
C LYS A 27 -5.12 4.83 7.33
N PRO A 28 -5.95 5.02 6.29
CA PRO A 28 -7.36 5.33 6.50
C PRO A 28 -8.17 4.18 7.13
N ARG A 29 -7.64 2.95 7.10
CA ARG A 29 -8.32 1.77 7.65
C ARG A 29 -7.61 1.18 8.86
N LEU A 30 -6.29 1.02 8.81
CA LEU A 30 -5.56 0.37 9.89
C LEU A 30 -5.35 1.27 11.11
N TYR A 31 -5.38 2.61 10.95
CA TYR A 31 -5.14 3.57 12.04
C TYR A 31 -6.42 4.11 12.68
N GLN A 32 -7.60 3.56 12.34
CA GLN A 32 -8.84 3.98 12.97
C GLN A 32 -8.96 3.41 14.39
N SER A 33 -9.24 4.29 15.36
CA SER A 33 -9.43 3.93 16.76
C SER A 33 -10.54 2.89 16.93
N GLY A 34 -10.29 1.89 17.77
CA GLY A 34 -11.27 0.83 18.09
C GLY A 34 -11.34 -0.31 17.09
N MET A 35 -10.57 -0.29 16.00
CA MET A 35 -10.53 -1.38 15.04
C MET A 35 -9.59 -2.50 15.48
N LYS A 36 -10.08 -3.74 15.43
CA LYS A 36 -9.30 -4.96 15.60
C LYS A 36 -9.15 -5.64 14.25
N TRP A 37 -7.93 -5.70 13.75
CA TRP A 37 -7.61 -6.36 12.50
C TRP A 37 -6.97 -7.71 12.77
N SER A 38 -7.57 -8.78 12.24
CA SER A 38 -6.86 -10.05 12.03
C SER A 38 -6.00 -9.92 10.78
N GLU A 39 -4.82 -10.55 10.74
CA GLU A 39 -3.93 -10.51 9.56
C GLU A 39 -4.66 -10.84 8.25
N ASN A 40 -5.51 -11.86 8.29
CA ASN A 40 -6.31 -12.27 7.13
C ASN A 40 -7.35 -11.20 6.73
N GLY A 41 -8.01 -10.58 7.70
CA GLY A 41 -9.00 -9.52 7.45
C GLY A 41 -8.37 -8.23 6.94
N ALA A 42 -7.21 -7.85 7.47
CA ALA A 42 -6.43 -6.72 6.98
C ALA A 42 -6.00 -6.93 5.53
N SER A 43 -5.45 -8.10 5.20
CA SER A 43 -4.99 -8.42 3.84
C SER A 43 -6.10 -8.31 2.79
N ILE A 44 -7.30 -8.83 3.09
CA ILE A 44 -8.45 -8.78 2.18
C ILE A 44 -8.88 -7.33 1.94
N VAL A 45 -9.01 -6.53 3.01
CA VAL A 45 -9.42 -5.12 2.91
C VAL A 45 -8.38 -4.28 2.17
N LEU A 46 -7.09 -4.51 2.44
CA LEU A 46 -6.00 -3.84 1.73
C LEU A 46 -6.00 -4.22 0.24
N SER A 47 -6.22 -5.48 -0.10
CA SER A 47 -6.27 -5.96 -1.49
C SER A 47 -7.44 -5.34 -2.27
N LEU A 48 -8.64 -5.30 -1.67
CA LEU A 48 -9.80 -4.63 -2.24
C LEU A 48 -9.53 -3.14 -2.48
N ARG A 49 -8.92 -2.46 -1.50
CA ARG A 49 -8.59 -1.04 -1.63
C ARG A 49 -7.48 -0.78 -2.64
N ALA A 50 -6.50 -1.67 -2.76
CA ALA A 50 -5.48 -1.58 -3.80
C ALA A 50 -6.11 -1.67 -5.19
N LEU A 51 -7.05 -2.60 -5.41
CA LEU A 51 -7.79 -2.72 -6.68
C LEU A 51 -8.62 -1.47 -6.98
N GLU A 52 -9.31 -0.92 -5.99
CA GLU A 52 -10.07 0.33 -6.15
C GLU A 52 -9.15 1.53 -6.40
N CYS A 53 -8.00 1.62 -5.72
CA CYS A 53 -6.96 2.61 -5.98
C CYS A 53 -6.44 2.52 -7.41
N THR A 54 -6.11 1.31 -7.89
CA THR A 54 -5.57 1.13 -9.25
C THR A 54 -6.60 1.45 -10.33
N ARG A 55 -7.90 1.22 -10.05
CA ARG A 55 -9.00 1.57 -10.95
C ARG A 55 -9.27 3.07 -10.98
N ASP A 56 -9.13 3.73 -9.84
CA ASP A 56 -9.28 5.17 -9.70
C ASP A 56 -8.00 5.87 -10.20
N ALA A 57 -8.01 6.26 -11.48
CA ALA A 57 -6.87 6.86 -12.18
C ALA A 57 -6.33 8.18 -11.57
N LEU A 58 -6.84 8.63 -10.41
CA LEU A 58 -6.35 9.80 -9.69
C LEU A 58 -4.92 9.60 -9.11
N ILE A 59 -4.42 8.38 -9.05
CA ILE A 59 -3.04 8.06 -8.64
C ILE A 59 -2.10 7.87 -9.83
N ALA A 60 -2.64 7.68 -11.05
CA ALA A 60 -1.84 7.61 -12.28
C ALA A 60 -0.88 8.80 -12.46
N PRO A 61 -1.22 10.07 -12.11
CA PRO A 61 -0.23 11.15 -12.20
C PRO A 61 0.95 10.99 -11.25
N VAL A 62 0.82 10.29 -10.12
CA VAL A 62 1.94 10.04 -9.18
C VAL A 62 2.89 8.96 -9.71
N PHE A 63 2.39 8.02 -10.53
CA PHE A 63 3.20 7.01 -11.21
C PHE A 63 3.89 7.54 -12.48
N SER A 64 3.52 8.72 -12.97
CA SER A 64 4.03 9.32 -14.21
C SER A 64 5.21 10.28 -14.02
N GLU A 65 5.56 10.62 -12.77
CA GLU A 65 6.64 11.59 -12.46
C GLU A 65 7.92 10.95 -11.91
N CYS A 66 8.13 9.65 -12.12
CA CYS A 66 9.40 8.95 -11.88
C CYS A 66 9.92 8.31 -13.16
#